data_AF-A0A3D4PM33-F1
#
_entry.id   AF-A0A3D4PM33-F1
#
_cell.length_a   1.000
_cell.length_b   1.000
_cell.length_c   1.000
_cell.angle_alpha   90.00
_cell.angle_beta   90.00
_cell.angle_gamma   90.00
#
_symmetry.space_group_name_H-M   'P 1'
#
loop_
_entity.id
_entity.type
_entity.pdbx_description
1 polymer ?
#
loop_
_entity_poly.entity_id
_entity_poly.type
_entity_poly.pdbx_seq_one_letter_code
_entity_poly.pdbx_strand_id
1 'polypeptide(L)'
;MNRQLVTLSRVVIVPKYRGAGLASRFVRLSCESCQWPWIEAVAEMGKVNPFFERAGFQRVGSMKVQGNSSSKQHAGIYGTKPGTNQSVKLSTESHRKSEYAEPEYFVFDNRGRGQC
;
A
#
# COMPACT_ATOMS: atom_id res chain seq x y z
N MET A 1 -9.34 18.55 -2.92
CA MET A 1 -9.02 17.11 -2.91
C MET A 1 -7.81 16.88 -3.83
N ASN A 2 -6.86 16.04 -3.43
CA ASN A 2 -5.53 15.92 -4.05
C ASN A 2 -5.62 15.35 -5.49
N ARG A 3 -5.52 16.23 -6.51
CA ARG A 3 -5.69 15.87 -7.94
C ARG A 3 -4.39 15.39 -8.62
N GLN A 4 -3.30 15.30 -7.86
CA GLN A 4 -1.97 15.04 -8.40
C GLN A 4 -1.32 13.78 -7.80
N LEU A 5 -1.99 13.15 -6.83
CA LEU A 5 -1.48 12.00 -6.09
C LEU A 5 -2.47 10.84 -6.20
N VAL A 6 -1.98 9.66 -6.56
CA VAL A 6 -2.77 8.43 -6.61
C VAL A 6 -2.12 7.32 -5.79
N THR A 7 -2.96 6.47 -5.18
CA THR A 7 -2.50 5.37 -4.33
C THR A 7 -2.44 4.06 -5.11
N LEU A 8 -1.26 3.47 -5.21
CA LEU A 8 -1.08 2.11 -5.71
C LEU A 8 -1.61 1.11 -4.66
N SER A 9 -2.76 0.51 -4.95
CA SER A 9 -3.44 -0.40 -4.05
C SER A 9 -3.42 -1.83 -4.59
N ARG A 10 -2.85 -2.76 -3.81
CA ARG A 10 -2.70 -4.20 -4.12
C ARG A 10 -1.93 -4.53 -5.39
N VAL A 11 -0.70 -5.00 -5.22
CA VAL A 11 0.06 -5.66 -6.28
C VAL A 11 -0.05 -7.17 -6.10
N VAL A 12 -0.58 -7.87 -7.09
CA VAL A 12 -0.77 -9.33 -7.06
C VAL A 12 0.01 -9.94 -8.21
N ILE A 13 0.79 -10.99 -7.90
CA ILE A 13 1.47 -11.80 -8.89
C ILE A 13 1.19 -13.27 -8.61
N VAL A 14 1.07 -14.08 -9.66
CA VAL A 14 0.90 -15.53 -9.53
C VAL A 14 2.11 -16.11 -8.78
N PRO A 15 1.92 -17.01 -7.78
CA PRO A 15 3.02 -17.52 -6.95
C PRO A 15 4.20 -18.11 -7.72
N LYS A 16 3.95 -18.75 -8.88
CA LYS A 16 4.96 -19.30 -9.78
C LYS A 16 6.03 -18.29 -10.21
N TYR A 17 5.70 -17.01 -10.24
CA TYR A 17 6.58 -15.92 -10.68
C TYR A 17 7.17 -15.10 -9.52
N ARG A 18 6.92 -15.51 -8.27
CA ARG A 18 7.52 -14.86 -7.09
C ARG A 18 9.03 -15.09 -7.09
N GLY A 19 9.80 -14.08 -6.69
CA GLY A 19 11.26 -14.14 -6.60
C GLY A 19 12.00 -13.85 -7.92
N ALA A 20 11.32 -13.88 -9.08
CA ALA A 20 11.92 -13.59 -10.38
C ALA A 20 12.08 -12.10 -10.71
N GLY A 21 11.75 -11.18 -9.79
CA GLY A 21 11.82 -9.73 -10.01
C GLY A 21 10.77 -9.15 -10.98
N LEU A 22 9.88 -9.99 -11.51
CA LEU A 22 8.87 -9.57 -12.50
C LEU A 22 7.90 -8.52 -11.94
N ALA A 23 7.51 -8.65 -10.67
CA ALA A 23 6.56 -7.74 -10.04
C ALA A 23 7.11 -6.30 -9.94
N SER A 24 8.38 -6.11 -9.59
CA SER A 24 8.95 -4.75 -9.49
C SER A 24 9.10 -4.09 -10.87
N ARG A 25 9.45 -4.88 -11.90
CA ARG A 25 9.48 -4.40 -13.29
C ARG A 25 8.09 -4.03 -13.80
N PHE A 26 7.10 -4.87 -13.51
CA PHE A 26 5.70 -4.60 -13.87
C PHE A 26 5.23 -3.30 -13.22
N VAL A 27 5.40 -3.15 -11.91
CA VAL A 27 5.01 -1.92 -11.18
C VAL A 27 5.70 -0.70 -11.77
N ARG A 28 7.00 -0.75 -12.04
CA ARG A 28 7.73 0.36 -12.66
C ARG A 28 7.08 0.80 -13.97
N LEU A 29 6.88 -0.14 -14.90
CA LEU A 29 6.31 0.16 -16.21
C LEU A 29 4.88 0.69 -16.11
N SER A 30 4.07 0.13 -15.19
CA SER A 30 2.73 0.63 -14.93
C SER A 30 2.77 2.07 -14.41
N CYS A 31 3.63 2.37 -13.43
CA CYS A 31 3.80 3.72 -12.89
C CYS A 31 4.28 4.72 -13.94
N GLU A 32 5.25 4.35 -14.76
CA GLU A 32 5.76 5.20 -15.85
C GLU A 32 4.70 5.45 -16.94
N SER A 33 3.77 4.52 -17.15
CA SER A 33 2.65 4.68 -18.10
C SER A 33 1.47 5.49 -17.56
N CYS A 34 1.42 5.72 -16.24
CA CYS A 34 0.36 6.50 -15.63
C CYS A 34 0.55 7.99 -15.92
N GLN A 35 -0.56 8.72 -16.09
CA GLN A 35 -0.55 10.18 -16.28
C GLN A 35 -0.36 10.98 -14.99
N TRP A 36 -0.33 10.32 -13.83
CA TRP A 36 -0.29 10.97 -12.53
C TRP A 36 1.15 11.32 -12.15
N PRO A 37 1.42 12.56 -11.68
CA PRO A 37 2.78 13.00 -11.38
C PRO A 37 3.36 12.33 -10.13
N TRP A 38 2.50 11.94 -9.19
CA TRP A 38 2.91 11.26 -7.97
C TRP A 38 2.08 10.00 -7.73
N ILE A 39 2.76 8.91 -7.40
CA ILE A 39 2.12 7.66 -7.03
C ILE A 39 2.64 7.26 -5.66
N GLU A 40 1.75 7.10 -4.69
CA GLU A 40 2.08 6.65 -3.34
C GLU A 40 1.80 5.16 -3.16
N ALA A 41 2.57 4.53 -2.28
CA ALA A 41 2.32 3.17 -1.83
C ALA A 41 2.67 3.02 -0.35
N VAL A 42 1.96 2.12 0.33
CA VAL A 42 2.23 1.74 1.71
C VAL A 42 2.55 0.26 1.77
N ALA A 43 3.61 -0.10 2.46
CA ALA A 43 4.02 -1.49 2.65
C ALA A 43 4.33 -1.77 4.11
N GLU A 44 3.75 -2.83 4.67
CA GLU A 44 4.16 -3.29 6.00
C GLU A 44 5.62 -3.78 5.94
N MET A 45 5.88 -4.74 5.04
CA MET A 45 7.17 -5.42 4.94
C MET A 45 8.21 -4.63 4.12
N GLY A 46 8.08 -3.31 4.06
CA GLY A 46 9.00 -2.46 3.30
C GLY A 46 10.45 -2.68 3.73
N LYS A 47 10.72 -2.82 5.03
CA LYS A 47 12.07 -2.97 5.61
C LYS A 47 12.76 -4.26 5.17
N VAL A 48 11.96 -5.29 4.90
CA VAL A 48 12.45 -6.65 4.68
C VAL A 48 12.78 -6.90 3.20
N ASN A 49 12.04 -6.27 2.30
CA ASN A 49 12.24 -6.44 0.86
C ASN A 49 12.20 -5.08 0.16
N PRO A 50 13.27 -4.69 -0.57
CA PRO A 50 13.30 -3.43 -1.31
C PRO A 50 12.50 -3.51 -2.63
N PHE A 51 11.28 -4.05 -2.56
CA PHE A 51 10.41 -4.31 -3.71
C PHE A 51 10.05 -3.01 -4.44
N PHE A 52 9.65 -1.98 -3.68
CA PHE A 52 9.24 -0.70 -4.24
C PHE A 52 10.44 0.12 -4.71
N GLU A 53 11.58 0.05 -4.02
CA GLU A 53 12.82 0.69 -4.47
C GLU A 53 13.31 0.11 -5.79
N ARG A 54 13.23 -1.23 -5.94
CA ARG A 54 13.51 -1.88 -7.23
C ARG A 54 12.54 -1.48 -8.34
N ALA A 55 11.33 -1.07 -7.98
CA ALA A 55 10.36 -0.50 -8.94
C ALA A 55 10.62 1.00 -9.22
N GLY A 56 11.55 1.64 -8.51
CA GLY A 56 11.89 3.06 -8.68
C GLY A 56 11.20 4.01 -7.70
N PHE A 57 10.55 3.50 -6.66
CA PHE A 57 9.99 4.34 -5.60
C PHE A 57 11.09 4.81 -4.65
N GLN A 58 10.91 6.00 -4.10
CA GLN A 58 11.66 6.51 -2.96
C GLN A 58 10.93 6.17 -1.67
N ARG A 59 11.64 5.58 -0.72
CA ARG A 59 11.17 5.39 0.67
C ARG A 59 11.21 6.74 1.39
N VAL A 60 10.07 7.19 1.90
CA VAL A 60 9.93 8.50 2.55
C VAL A 60 9.97 8.39 4.07
N GLY A 61 9.45 7.30 4.63
CA GLY A 61 9.49 7.07 6.08
C GLY A 61 8.58 5.94 6.55
N SER A 62 8.55 5.71 7.87
CA SER A 62 7.65 4.76 8.53
C SER A 62 6.55 5.50 9.30
N MET A 63 5.32 5.00 9.20
CA MET A 63 4.22 5.44 10.06
C MET A 63 4.23 4.61 11.34
N LYS A 64 4.11 5.28 12.49
CA LYS A 64 3.79 4.59 13.75
C LYS A 64 2.28 4.52 13.88
N VAL A 65 1.73 3.35 14.16
CA VAL A 65 0.30 3.22 14.46
C VAL A 65 0.01 3.99 15.73
N GLN A 66 -0.68 5.13 15.61
CA GLN A 66 -1.19 5.84 16.78
C GLN A 66 -2.26 4.94 17.42
N GLY A 67 -2.03 4.52 18.67
CA GLY A 67 -2.87 3.56 19.42
C GLY A 67 -4.33 3.97 19.65
N ASN A 68 -4.78 5.09 19.08
CA ASN A 68 -6.12 5.63 19.17
C ASN A 68 -6.94 5.45 17.87
N SER A 69 -6.37 4.79 16.86
CA SER A 69 -7.03 4.55 15.56
C SER A 69 -8.22 3.61 15.77
N SER A 70 -9.45 4.16 15.73
CA SER A 70 -10.65 3.42 16.13
C SER A 70 -10.79 2.11 15.33
N SER A 71 -10.93 0.98 16.04
CA SER A 71 -11.19 -0.36 15.49
C SER A 71 -12.28 -0.39 14.40
N LYS A 72 -13.22 0.56 14.43
CA LYS A 72 -14.28 0.75 13.42
C LYS A 72 -13.76 1.06 12.02
N GLN A 73 -12.68 1.84 11.86
CA GLN A 73 -12.13 2.20 10.54
C GLN A 73 -11.44 1.02 9.86
N HIS A 74 -10.71 0.18 10.61
CA HIS A 74 -9.99 -0.97 10.06
C HIS A 74 -10.89 -2.19 9.81
N ALA A 75 -11.97 -2.34 10.58
CA ALA A 75 -12.97 -3.38 10.40
C ALA A 75 -13.63 -3.36 9.00
N GLY A 76 -13.75 -2.18 8.39
CA GLY A 76 -14.36 -2.02 7.05
C GLY A 76 -13.62 -2.76 5.93
N ILE A 77 -12.31 -3.02 6.09
CA ILE A 77 -11.50 -3.77 5.10
C ILE A 77 -11.97 -5.24 5.00
N TYR A 78 -12.45 -5.80 6.10
CA TYR A 78 -12.89 -7.19 6.20
C TYR A 78 -14.38 -7.37 5.89
N GLY A 79 -15.07 -6.29 5.50
CA GLY A 79 -16.47 -6.29 5.12
C GLY A 79 -17.44 -6.10 6.30
N THR A 80 -18.73 -6.13 5.97
CA THR A 80 -19.83 -6.12 6.93
C THR A 80 -20.35 -7.52 7.17
N LYS A 81 -20.98 -7.75 8.33
CA LYS A 81 -21.63 -9.03 8.60
C LYS A 81 -22.78 -9.26 7.60
N PRO A 82 -22.93 -10.46 7.04
CA PRO A 82 -24.02 -10.78 6.10
C PRO A 82 -25.39 -10.40 6.69
N GLY A 83 -26.23 -9.71 5.90
CA GLY A 83 -27.56 -9.28 6.32
C GLY A 83 -27.60 -8.05 7.25
N THR A 84 -26.46 -7.40 7.52
CA THR A 84 -26.42 -6.17 8.32
C THR A 84 -25.43 -5.14 7.75
N ASN A 85 -25.66 -3.85 8.02
CA ASN A 85 -24.71 -2.77 7.72
C ASN A 85 -23.62 -2.62 8.80
N GLN A 86 -23.44 -3.63 9.66
CA GLN A 86 -22.44 -3.59 10.72
C GLN A 86 -21.11 -4.13 10.22
N SER A 87 -20.05 -3.33 10.32
CA SER A 87 -18.68 -3.76 10.11
C SER A 87 -18.34 -4.96 11.01
N VAL A 88 -17.64 -5.96 10.48
CA VAL A 88 -17.18 -7.12 11.26
C VAL A 88 -16.39 -6.63 12.47
N LYS A 89 -16.82 -6.96 13.69
CA LYS A 89 -16.09 -6.57 14.91
C LYS A 89 -14.71 -7.20 14.87
N LEU A 90 -13.68 -6.36 14.80
CA LEU A 90 -12.29 -6.80 14.82
C LEU A 90 -11.97 -7.36 16.21
N SER A 91 -11.36 -8.54 16.27
CA SER A 91 -10.99 -9.19 17.54
C SER A 91 -9.99 -8.34 18.33
N THR A 92 -9.99 -8.49 19.66
CA THR A 92 -8.98 -7.89 20.55
C THR A 92 -7.56 -8.31 20.19
N GLU A 93 -7.39 -9.55 19.71
CA GLU A 93 -6.11 -10.09 19.25
C GLU A 93 -5.58 -9.34 18.02
N SER A 94 -6.45 -9.00 17.07
CA SER A 94 -6.08 -8.24 15.87
C SER A 94 -5.60 -6.83 16.22
N HIS A 95 -6.21 -6.18 17.21
CA HIS A 95 -5.78 -4.86 17.69
C HIS A 95 -4.36 -4.91 18.24
N ARG A 96 -4.08 -5.90 19.10
CA ARG A 96 -2.76 -6.11 19.70
C ARG A 96 -1.68 -6.41 18.67
N LYS A 97 -2.03 -7.11 17.58
CA LYS A 97 -1.08 -7.35 16.46
C LYS A 97 -0.78 -6.08 15.68
N SER A 98 -1.77 -5.21 15.46
CA SER A 98 -1.56 -3.95 14.73
C SER A 98 -0.75 -2.90 15.48
N GLU A 99 -0.67 -2.99 16.81
CA GLU A 99 0.17 -2.09 17.62
C GLU A 99 1.66 -2.18 17.29
N TYR A 100 2.11 -3.32 16.76
CA TYR A 100 3.49 -3.53 16.33
C TYR A 100 3.72 -3.26 14.84
N ALA A 101 2.69 -2.85 14.10
CA ALA A 101 2.84 -2.56 12.69
C ALA A 101 3.57 -1.22 12.52
N GLU A 102 4.62 -1.22 11.69
CA GLU A 102 5.35 -0.02 11.33
C GLU A 102 5.40 0.12 9.80
N PRO A 103 4.24 0.34 9.16
CA PRO A 103 4.17 0.38 7.72
C PRO A 103 4.95 1.56 7.16
N GLU A 104 5.58 1.33 6.03
CA GLU A 104 6.45 2.29 5.37
C GLU A 104 5.82 2.87 4.13
N TYR A 105 6.11 4.14 3.93
CA TYR A 105 5.53 4.97 2.91
C TYR A 105 6.54 5.22 1.80
N PHE A 106 6.08 5.01 0.56
CA PHE A 106 6.86 5.09 -0.65
C PHE A 106 6.19 6.03 -1.64
N VAL A 107 7.01 6.79 -2.37
CA VAL A 107 6.56 7.72 -3.41
C VAL A 107 7.33 7.48 -4.69
N PHE A 108 6.62 7.39 -5.80
CA PHE A 108 7.18 7.38 -7.14
C PHE A 108 6.96 8.73 -7.80
N ASP A 109 8.05 9.36 -8.24
CA ASP A 109 8.04 10.62 -8.98
C ASP A 109 7.94 10.37 -10.48
N ASN A 110 6.83 10.78 -11.07
CA ASN A 110 6.51 10.56 -12.48
C ASN A 110 6.36 11.87 -13.27
N ARG A 111 6.78 13.01 -12.71
CA ARG A 111 6.58 14.35 -13.30
C ARG A 111 7.28 14.56 -14.65
N GLY A 112 8.28 13.76 -14.98
CA GLY A 112 9.06 13.88 -16.22
C GLY A 112 8.53 13.08 -17.42
N ARG A 113 7.43 12.32 -17.28
CA ARG A 113 6.98 11.36 -18.32
C ARG A 113 5.59 11.63 -18.90
N GLY A 114 4.85 12.59 -18.34
CA GLY A 114 3.48 12.95 -18.79
C GLY A 114 3.41 13.89 -20.01
N GLN A 115 4.49 14.04 -20.79
CA GLN A 115 4.48 14.81 -22.03
C GLN A 115 4.54 13.83 -23.21
N CYS A 116 3.38 13.38 -23.69
CA CYS A 116 3.19 12.74 -24.98
C CYS A 116 1.95 13.36 -25.63
#